data_AF-B7FGE6-F1
#
_entry.id   AF-B7FGE6-F1
#
_cell.length_a   1.000
_cell.length_b   1.000
_cell.length_c   1.000
_cell.angle_alpha   90.00
_cell.angle_beta   90.00
_cell.angle_gamma   90.00
#
_symmetry.space_group_name_H-M   'P 1'
#
loop_
_entity.id
_entity.type
_entity.pdbx_description
1 polymer ?
#
loop_
_entity_poly.entity_id
_entity_poly.type
_entity_poly.pdbx_seq_one_letter_code
_entity_poly.pdbx_strand_id
1 'polypeptide(L)'
;MILPTFLRKRFHRVKLGFFLHRPFPSSEIYRTLPVRDEILKGLLNSDLIGFHTFDYARHFLSCCSRMLGLDYESKRGHIGLDYFGRTIFIKILPVGIHMGRLDSVLNLPSTSSKLKEIQEEFKDKKVILGVDDMDIFKGINLKFLAVEQLLQQNPNLQGEVVLVQIINPARGSGKDVQEAKKEAYLIAKRINDIYGSKHYQPVIIIDRSAPRFEKSAYYALADCCIVNAVRDGMNLVPYKYIVCRQGTAKLDEAVGRQSDSPRTSMLVVS
;
A
#
# COMPACT_ATOMS: atom_id res chain seq x y z
N MET A 1 -21.34 1.51 -2.87
CA MET A 1 -21.42 2.39 -1.68
C MET A 1 -22.85 2.67 -1.22
N ILE A 2 -23.85 1.97 -1.76
CA ILE A 2 -25.28 2.18 -1.47
C ILE A 2 -25.86 1.20 -0.44
N LEU A 3 -25.04 0.26 0.06
CA LEU A 3 -25.45 -0.73 1.07
C LEU A 3 -26.11 -0.09 2.31
N PRO A 4 -25.63 1.05 2.86
CA PRO A 4 -26.29 1.67 4.02
C PRO A 4 -27.76 2.03 3.75
N THR A 5 -28.09 2.47 2.53
CA THR A 5 -29.48 2.77 2.14
C THR A 5 -30.35 1.52 2.17
N PHE A 6 -29.88 0.40 1.63
CA PHE A 6 -30.66 -0.84 1.64
C PHE A 6 -30.84 -1.41 3.06
N LEU A 7 -29.79 -1.37 3.88
CA LEU A 7 -29.87 -1.83 5.26
C LEU A 7 -30.85 -0.99 6.06
N ARG A 8 -30.81 0.33 5.91
CA ARG A 8 -31.69 1.24 6.65
C ARG A 8 -33.16 1.15 6.21
N LYS A 9 -33.42 0.84 4.93
CA LYS A 9 -34.78 0.53 4.44
C LYS A 9 -35.36 -0.73 5.09
N ARG A 10 -34.54 -1.75 5.35
CA ARG A 10 -34.99 -3.03 5.93
C ARG A 10 -34.97 -3.03 7.46
N PHE A 11 -34.03 -2.32 8.07
CA PHE A 11 -33.81 -2.28 9.51
C PHE A 11 -33.68 -0.83 9.99
N HIS A 12 -34.78 -0.25 10.48
CA HIS A 12 -34.84 1.17 10.83
C HIS A 12 -34.03 1.57 12.09
N ARG A 13 -33.68 0.60 12.95
CA ARG A 13 -32.95 0.81 14.22
C ARG A 13 -31.47 0.46 14.17
N VAL A 14 -30.97 -0.06 13.04
CA VAL A 14 -29.59 -0.53 12.94
C VAL A 14 -28.59 0.63 12.99
N LYS A 15 -27.52 0.47 13.77
CA LYS A 15 -26.39 1.39 13.77
C LYS A 15 -25.43 1.02 12.65
N LEU A 16 -25.13 1.98 11.77
CA LEU A 16 -24.34 1.75 10.56
C LEU A 16 -23.05 2.56 10.60
N GLY A 17 -21.93 1.84 10.57
CA GLY A 17 -20.61 2.41 10.32
C GLY A 17 -20.15 2.08 8.90
N PHE A 18 -19.61 3.08 8.20
CA PHE A 18 -18.93 2.91 6.93
C PHE A 18 -17.49 3.40 7.05
N PHE A 19 -16.54 2.69 6.45
CA PHE A 19 -15.15 3.13 6.42
C PHE A 19 -14.62 3.07 4.97
N LEU A 20 -14.05 4.17 4.49
CA LEU A 20 -13.48 4.23 3.15
C LEU A 20 -11.97 3.99 3.16
N HIS A 21 -11.55 2.86 2.61
CA HIS A 21 -10.13 2.47 2.50
C HIS A 21 -9.37 3.10 1.33
N ARG A 22 -10.07 3.74 0.39
CA ARG A 22 -9.48 4.42 -0.77
C ARG A 22 -9.57 5.94 -0.59
N PRO A 23 -8.73 6.73 -1.27
CA PRO A 23 -8.85 8.18 -1.25
C PRO A 23 -10.25 8.63 -1.68
N PHE A 24 -10.81 9.60 -0.97
CA PHE A 24 -12.00 10.29 -1.46
C PHE A 24 -11.56 11.44 -2.36
N PRO A 25 -12.05 11.53 -3.61
CA PRO A 25 -11.57 12.51 -4.57
C PRO A 25 -12.07 13.92 -4.23
N SER A 26 -11.38 14.95 -4.71
CA SER A 26 -11.84 16.33 -4.59
C SER A 26 -13.22 16.52 -5.24
N SER A 27 -13.96 17.56 -4.83
CA SER A 27 -15.28 17.87 -5.41
C SER A 27 -15.21 18.21 -6.91
N GLU A 28 -14.04 18.55 -7.43
CA GLU A 28 -13.82 18.79 -8.85
C GLU A 28 -13.77 17.51 -9.67
N ILE A 29 -13.12 16.48 -9.14
CA ILE A 29 -13.09 15.17 -9.78
C ILE A 29 -14.42 14.44 -9.52
N TYR A 30 -14.95 14.52 -8.31
CA TYR A 30 -16.17 13.81 -7.91
C TYR A 30 -17.38 14.20 -8.76
N ARG A 31 -17.50 15.49 -9.15
CA ARG A 31 -18.64 15.96 -9.96
C ARG A 31 -18.75 15.29 -11.33
N THR A 32 -17.65 14.69 -11.83
CA THR A 32 -17.62 13.97 -13.12
C THR A 32 -18.33 12.62 -13.07
N LEU A 33 -18.58 12.08 -11.87
CA LEU A 33 -19.28 10.81 -11.71
C LEU A 33 -20.77 10.96 -12.07
N PRO A 34 -21.34 10.11 -12.93
CA PRO A 34 -22.75 10.20 -13.29
C PRO A 34 -23.70 9.95 -12.10
N VAL A 35 -23.37 8.98 -11.24
CA VAL A 35 -24.19 8.53 -10.09
C VAL A 35 -23.76 9.19 -8.76
N ARG A 36 -23.27 10.43 -8.85
CA ARG A 36 -22.63 11.15 -7.75
C ARG A 36 -23.58 11.41 -6.57
N ASP A 37 -24.83 11.77 -6.84
CA ASP A 37 -25.78 12.12 -5.80
C ASP A 37 -26.24 10.86 -5.06
N GLU A 38 -26.46 9.76 -5.78
CA GLU A 38 -26.85 8.47 -5.22
C GLU A 38 -25.76 7.90 -4.32
N ILE A 39 -24.49 8.06 -4.68
CA ILE A 39 -23.36 7.62 -3.85
C ILE A 39 -23.30 8.44 -2.55
N LEU A 40 -23.37 9.78 -2.62
CA LEU A 40 -23.34 10.63 -1.42
C LEU A 40 -24.53 10.33 -0.50
N LYS A 41 -25.75 10.32 -1.05
CA LYS A 41 -26.97 9.97 -0.30
C LYS A 41 -26.87 8.55 0.26
N GLY A 42 -26.24 7.63 -0.47
CA GLY A 42 -25.92 6.29 -0.03
C GLY A 42 -25.07 6.27 1.24
N LEU A 43 -23.98 7.04 1.24
CA LEU A 43 -23.08 7.16 2.38
C LEU A 43 -23.72 7.85 3.59
N LEU A 44 -24.48 8.92 3.37
CA LEU A 44 -25.21 9.69 4.41
C LEU A 44 -26.33 8.89 5.10
N ASN A 45 -26.61 7.68 4.61
CA ASN A 45 -27.42 6.70 5.33
C ASN A 45 -26.62 5.87 6.35
N SER A 46 -25.34 6.19 6.59
CA SER A 46 -24.57 5.69 7.73
C SER A 46 -24.73 6.61 8.94
N ASP A 47 -24.49 6.11 10.15
CA ASP A 47 -24.40 6.94 11.37
C ASP A 47 -22.96 7.43 11.61
N LEU A 48 -21.98 6.66 11.15
CA LEU A 48 -20.56 6.96 11.25
C LEU A 48 -19.88 6.69 9.91
N ILE A 49 -19.12 7.66 9.41
CA ILE A 49 -18.28 7.53 8.22
C ILE A 49 -16.83 7.78 8.61
N GLY A 50 -15.98 6.79 8.34
CA GLY A 50 -14.55 6.83 8.65
C GLY A 50 -13.69 7.01 7.41
N PHE A 51 -12.62 7.80 7.55
CA PHE A 51 -11.58 8.00 6.53
C PHE A 51 -10.19 7.81 7.15
N HIS A 52 -9.20 7.53 6.31
CA HIS A 52 -7.81 7.40 6.78
C HIS A 52 -7.18 8.74 7.19
N THR A 53 -7.43 9.80 6.43
CA THR A 53 -6.83 11.14 6.63
C THR A 53 -7.90 12.21 6.68
N PHE A 54 -7.57 13.34 7.29
CA PHE A 54 -8.46 14.50 7.34
C PHE A 54 -8.76 15.05 5.94
N ASP A 55 -7.81 15.01 5.01
CA ASP A 55 -8.03 15.49 3.64
C ASP A 55 -9.12 14.73 2.90
N TYR A 56 -9.17 13.40 3.04
CA TYR A 56 -10.22 12.59 2.41
C TYR A 56 -11.59 12.91 3.01
N ALA A 57 -11.66 13.08 4.34
CA ALA A 57 -12.88 13.53 5.00
C ALA A 57 -13.30 14.93 4.52
N ARG A 58 -12.36 15.87 4.42
CA ARG A 58 -12.59 17.23 3.94
C ARG A 58 -13.13 17.25 2.52
N HIS A 59 -12.59 16.41 1.63
CA HIS A 59 -13.11 16.28 0.28
C HIS A 59 -14.55 15.74 0.25
N PHE A 60 -14.86 14.75 1.09
CA PHE A 60 -16.23 14.26 1.25
C PHE A 60 -17.19 15.35 1.74
N LEU A 61 -16.82 16.08 2.81
CA LEU A 61 -17.60 17.19 3.34
C LEU A 61 -17.84 18.28 2.29
N SER A 62 -16.81 18.63 1.52
CA SER A 62 -16.92 19.59 0.41
C SER A 62 -17.88 19.12 -0.67
N CYS A 63 -17.93 17.82 -0.97
CA CYS A 63 -18.90 17.26 -1.91
C CYS A 63 -20.33 17.34 -1.35
N CYS A 64 -20.53 16.99 -0.07
CA CYS A 64 -21.84 17.12 0.59
C CYS A 64 -22.35 18.58 0.59
N SER A 65 -21.49 19.54 0.92
CA SER A 65 -21.85 20.96 0.91
C SER A 65 -22.16 21.46 -0.50
N ARG A 66 -21.28 21.22 -1.48
CA ARG A 66 -21.46 21.76 -2.85
C ARG A 66 -22.59 21.12 -3.64
N MET A 67 -22.89 19.84 -3.39
CA MET A 67 -23.82 19.06 -4.23
C MET A 67 -25.17 18.85 -3.57
N LEU A 68 -25.21 18.77 -2.24
CA LEU A 68 -26.43 18.53 -1.48
C LEU A 68 -26.83 19.73 -0.60
N GLY A 69 -26.04 20.80 -0.57
CA GLY A 69 -26.30 21.99 0.25
C GLY A 69 -26.22 21.71 1.75
N LEU A 70 -25.47 20.69 2.17
CA LEU A 70 -25.37 20.29 3.57
C LEU A 70 -24.22 21.00 4.27
N ASP A 71 -24.53 21.69 5.36
CA ASP A 71 -23.53 22.25 6.25
C ASP A 71 -23.03 21.20 7.23
N TYR A 72 -21.74 21.28 7.56
CA TYR A 72 -21.13 20.45 8.60
C TYR A 72 -20.70 21.31 9.77
N GLU A 73 -20.85 20.78 10.97
CA GLU A 73 -20.42 21.42 12.20
C GLU A 73 -19.26 20.63 12.81
N SER A 74 -18.27 21.36 13.33
CA SER A 74 -17.24 20.77 14.20
C SER A 74 -17.59 21.11 15.64
N LYS A 75 -18.13 20.13 16.40
CA LYS A 75 -18.48 20.30 17.82
C LYS A 75 -17.68 19.31 18.66
N ARG A 76 -16.97 19.83 19.68
CA ARG A 76 -16.21 19.03 20.68
C ARG A 76 -15.23 18.01 20.07
N GLY A 77 -14.53 18.38 18.99
CA GLY A 77 -13.54 17.51 18.34
C GLY A 77 -14.14 16.41 17.44
N HIS A 78 -15.43 16.50 17.12
CA HIS A 78 -16.09 15.63 16.16
C HIS A 78 -16.72 16.45 15.05
N ILE A 79 -16.66 15.92 13.83
CA ILE A 79 -17.27 16.53 12.66
C ILE A 79 -18.61 15.83 12.44
N GLY A 80 -19.69 16.60 12.37
CA GLY A 80 -21.04 16.11 12.18
C GLY A 80 -21.71 16.77 10.97
N LEU A 81 -22.52 16.00 10.25
CA LEU A 81 -23.45 16.48 9.22
C LEU A 81 -24.88 16.21 9.69
N ASP A 82 -25.78 17.18 9.60
CA ASP A 82 -27.21 16.92 9.74
C ASP A 82 -27.77 16.48 8.38
N TYR A 83 -28.49 15.37 8.37
CA TYR A 83 -29.17 14.86 7.19
C TYR A 83 -30.47 14.18 7.60
N PHE A 84 -31.59 14.81 7.22
CA PHE A 84 -32.95 14.37 7.56
C PHE A 84 -33.16 14.18 9.08
N GLY A 85 -32.69 15.14 9.90
CA GLY A 85 -32.85 15.10 11.35
C GLY A 85 -31.96 14.07 12.05
N ARG A 86 -30.90 13.61 11.36
CA ARG A 86 -29.90 12.68 11.91
C ARG A 86 -28.53 13.31 11.81
N THR A 87 -27.77 13.22 12.88
CA THR A 87 -26.34 13.56 12.85
C THR A 87 -25.52 12.37 12.36
N ILE A 88 -24.84 12.53 11.23
CA ILE A 88 -23.82 11.61 10.73
C ILE A 88 -22.46 12.08 11.22
N PHE A 89 -21.77 11.22 11.96
CA PHE A 89 -20.43 11.51 12.46
C PHE A 89 -19.38 11.15 11.42
N ILE A 90 -18.41 12.05 11.22
CA ILE A 90 -17.22 11.80 10.41
C ILE A 90 -16.03 11.61 11.35
N LYS A 91 -15.31 10.50 11.21
CA LYS A 91 -14.12 10.20 12.00
C LYS A 91 -12.91 9.91 11.13
N ILE A 92 -11.74 10.33 11.62
CA ILE A 92 -10.44 9.99 11.02
C ILE A 92 -9.88 8.80 11.79
N LEU A 93 -9.73 7.67 11.12
CA LEU A 93 -9.24 6.41 11.69
C LEU A 93 -8.17 5.85 10.73
N PRO A 94 -6.89 6.24 10.88
CA PRO A 94 -5.80 5.66 10.09
C PRO A 94 -5.67 4.17 10.46
N VAL A 95 -5.67 3.30 9.46
CA VAL A 95 -5.49 1.87 9.70
C VAL A 95 -4.01 1.60 9.91
N GLY A 96 -3.70 0.86 10.97
CA GLY A 96 -2.35 0.43 11.29
C GLY A 96 -2.10 -1.04 10.98
N ILE A 97 -0.97 -1.53 11.49
CA ILE A 97 -0.56 -2.93 11.46
C ILE A 97 -0.74 -3.58 12.83
N HIS A 98 -0.91 -4.90 12.83
CA HIS A 98 -0.99 -5.67 14.07
C HIS A 98 0.38 -6.24 14.42
N MET A 99 1.05 -5.65 15.42
CA MET A 99 2.42 -6.01 15.84
C MET A 99 2.57 -7.51 16.15
N GLY A 100 1.71 -8.08 17.03
CA GLY A 100 1.80 -9.51 17.38
C GLY A 100 1.59 -10.49 16.23
N ARG A 101 0.86 -10.10 15.17
CA ARG A 101 0.70 -10.93 13.97
C ARG A 101 1.93 -10.88 13.07
N LEU A 102 2.66 -9.77 13.04
CA LEU A 102 3.93 -9.68 12.32
C LEU A 102 5.02 -10.43 13.08
N ASP A 103 5.09 -10.24 14.40
CA ASP A 103 6.05 -10.94 15.26
C ASP A 103 5.89 -12.46 15.19
N SER A 104 4.65 -12.96 15.29
CA SER A 104 4.38 -14.40 15.15
C SER A 104 4.81 -14.95 13.78
N VAL A 105 4.60 -14.21 12.68
CA VAL A 105 5.06 -14.63 11.35
C VAL A 105 6.58 -14.58 11.24
N LEU A 106 7.23 -13.55 11.79
CA LEU A 106 8.69 -13.41 11.80
C LEU A 106 9.36 -14.56 12.55
N ASN A 107 8.73 -15.08 13.61
CA ASN A 107 9.24 -16.18 14.43
C ASN A 107 8.92 -17.58 13.88
N LEU A 108 8.33 -17.71 12.69
CA LEU A 108 8.07 -19.01 12.05
C LEU A 108 9.36 -19.63 11.48
N PRO A 109 9.58 -20.95 11.61
CA PRO A 109 10.71 -21.64 10.99
C PRO A 109 10.78 -21.46 9.46
N SER A 110 9.62 -21.38 8.81
CA SER A 110 9.51 -21.11 7.37
C SER A 110 10.04 -19.73 6.98
N THR A 111 9.87 -18.72 7.85
CA THR A 111 10.38 -17.37 7.61
C THR A 111 11.90 -17.36 7.72
N SER A 112 12.46 -17.98 8.77
CA SER A 112 13.92 -18.09 8.94
C SER A 112 14.57 -18.86 7.80
N SER A 113 13.96 -19.98 7.37
CA SER A 113 14.47 -20.78 6.25
C SER A 113 14.45 -20.00 4.94
N LYS A 114 13.35 -19.28 4.67
CA LYS A 114 13.24 -18.44 3.48
C LYS A 114 14.20 -17.25 3.52
N LEU A 115 14.44 -16.68 4.70
CA LEU A 115 15.40 -15.59 4.83
C LEU A 115 16.83 -16.04 4.50
N LYS A 116 17.25 -17.22 4.96
CA LYS A 116 18.55 -17.81 4.61
C LYS A 116 18.69 -17.99 3.10
N GLU A 117 17.68 -18.59 2.47
CA GLU A 117 17.65 -18.80 1.01
C GLU A 117 17.83 -17.48 0.25
N ILE A 118 17.09 -16.43 0.64
CA ILE A 118 17.17 -15.10 0.01
C ILE A 118 18.55 -14.45 0.29
N GLN A 119 19.12 -14.64 1.48
CA GLN A 119 20.45 -14.12 1.81
C GLN A 119 21.55 -14.79 0.97
N GLU A 120 21.44 -16.08 0.72
CA GLU A 120 22.37 -16.84 -0.12
C GLU A 120 22.21 -16.45 -1.60
N GLU A 121 20.97 -16.27 -2.07
CA GLU A 121 20.64 -15.84 -3.43
C GLU A 121 21.20 -14.44 -3.76
N PHE A 122 21.10 -13.51 -2.80
CA PHE A 122 21.54 -12.12 -2.95
C PHE A 122 22.80 -11.80 -2.17
N LYS A 123 23.66 -12.81 -1.97
CA LYS A 123 24.95 -12.63 -1.30
C LYS A 123 25.76 -11.52 -1.98
N ASP A 124 26.34 -10.65 -1.16
CA ASP A 124 27.17 -9.50 -1.57
C ASP A 124 26.44 -8.46 -2.44
N LYS A 125 25.10 -8.48 -2.47
CA LYS A 125 24.26 -7.50 -3.19
C LYS A 125 23.41 -6.69 -2.22
N LYS A 126 23.14 -5.43 -2.59
CA LYS A 126 22.17 -4.56 -1.93
C LYS A 126 20.78 -4.83 -2.49
N VAL A 127 19.86 -5.21 -1.61
CA VAL A 127 18.50 -5.59 -2.01
C VAL A 127 17.56 -4.41 -1.81
N ILE A 128 16.99 -3.93 -2.92
CA ILE A 128 15.88 -2.99 -2.96
C ILE A 128 14.60 -3.80 -3.12
N LEU A 129 13.60 -3.51 -2.29
CA LEU A 129 12.32 -4.20 -2.29
C LEU A 129 11.19 -3.27 -2.71
N GLY A 130 10.33 -3.78 -3.59
CA GLY A 130 9.00 -3.23 -3.85
C GLY A 130 7.94 -4.30 -3.59
N VAL A 131 6.85 -3.94 -2.90
CA VAL A 131 5.70 -4.83 -2.69
C VAL A 131 4.43 -4.07 -2.98
N ASP A 132 3.82 -4.36 -4.11
CA ASP A 132 2.67 -3.59 -4.60
C ASP A 132 1.60 -4.52 -5.18
N ASP A 133 0.36 -4.04 -5.17
CA ASP A 133 -0.70 -4.68 -5.94
C ASP A 133 -0.54 -4.26 -7.41
N MET A 134 -0.88 -5.14 -8.36
CA MET A 134 -0.89 -4.76 -9.77
C MET A 134 -2.01 -3.74 -10.03
N ASP A 135 -1.64 -2.46 -10.07
CA ASP A 135 -2.54 -1.29 -10.13
C ASP A 135 -1.76 -0.08 -10.66
N ILE A 136 -2.40 0.73 -11.52
CA ILE A 136 -1.81 1.93 -12.15
C ILE A 136 -1.32 2.95 -11.12
N PHE A 137 -1.98 3.04 -9.97
CA PHE A 137 -1.65 4.05 -8.95
C PHE A 137 -0.46 3.66 -8.08
N LYS A 138 0.07 2.44 -8.23
CA LYS A 138 1.23 1.96 -7.48
C LYS A 138 2.57 2.39 -8.09
N GLY A 139 2.57 2.91 -9.32
CA GLY A 139 3.77 3.48 -9.93
C GLY A 139 4.92 2.48 -10.10
N ILE A 140 4.62 1.19 -10.33
CA ILE A 140 5.65 0.14 -10.48
C ILE A 140 6.59 0.46 -11.65
N ASN A 141 6.05 0.95 -12.77
CA ASN A 141 6.84 1.42 -13.91
C ASN A 141 7.81 2.55 -13.52
N LEU A 142 7.33 3.56 -12.79
CA LEU A 142 8.17 4.68 -12.31
C LEU A 142 9.30 4.20 -11.41
N LYS A 143 9.03 3.19 -10.57
CA LYS A 143 10.05 2.56 -9.73
C LYS A 143 11.15 1.90 -10.55
N PHE A 144 10.77 1.18 -11.61
CA PHE A 144 11.74 0.54 -12.51
C PHE A 144 12.56 1.57 -13.27
N LEU A 145 11.94 2.64 -13.76
CA LEU A 145 12.64 3.75 -14.42
C LEU A 145 13.63 4.45 -13.48
N ALA A 146 13.28 4.61 -12.20
CA ALA A 146 14.20 5.17 -11.21
C ALA A 146 15.42 4.26 -10.99
N VAL A 147 15.24 2.93 -10.95
CA VAL A 147 16.35 1.98 -10.87
C VAL A 147 17.19 1.98 -12.14
N GLU A 148 16.57 2.09 -13.32
CA GLU A 148 17.29 2.25 -14.57
C GLU A 148 18.20 3.48 -14.55
N GLN A 149 17.67 4.64 -14.14
CA GLN A 149 18.45 5.86 -14.01
C GLN A 149 19.57 5.73 -12.97
N LEU A 150 19.33 5.06 -11.85
CA LEU A 150 20.35 4.78 -10.84
C LEU A 150 21.53 4.00 -11.44
N LEU A 151 21.26 2.93 -12.18
CA LEU A 151 22.28 2.09 -12.81
C LEU A 151 23.00 2.79 -13.96
N GLN A 152 22.30 3.66 -14.69
CA GLN A 152 22.88 4.48 -15.75
C GLN A 152 23.86 5.53 -15.20
N GLN A 153 23.48 6.20 -14.11
CA GLN A 153 24.29 7.27 -13.49
C GLN A 153 25.44 6.73 -12.63
N ASN A 154 25.32 5.49 -12.14
CA ASN A 154 26.29 4.88 -11.23
C ASN A 154 26.70 3.49 -11.73
N PRO A 155 27.63 3.40 -12.70
CA PRO A 155 28.08 2.13 -13.25
C PRO A 155 28.67 1.17 -12.21
N ASN A 156 29.22 1.70 -11.12
CA ASN A 156 29.72 0.91 -9.99
C ASN A 156 28.63 0.13 -9.23
N LEU A 157 27.36 0.51 -9.35
CA LEU A 157 26.25 -0.22 -8.73
C LEU A 157 25.74 -1.39 -9.59
N GLN A 158 26.20 -1.48 -10.85
CA GLN A 158 25.83 -2.59 -11.73
C GLN A 158 26.48 -3.88 -11.22
N GLY A 159 25.67 -4.89 -10.97
CA GLY A 159 26.10 -6.15 -10.34
C GLY A 159 26.02 -6.14 -8.81
N GLU A 160 26.01 -4.96 -8.18
CA GLU A 160 25.90 -4.81 -6.72
C GLU A 160 24.46 -4.61 -6.23
N VAL A 161 23.58 -4.01 -7.04
CA VAL A 161 22.21 -3.67 -6.61
C VAL A 161 21.19 -4.56 -7.33
N VAL A 162 20.18 -5.03 -6.60
CA VAL A 162 19.04 -5.77 -7.15
C VAL A 162 17.73 -5.20 -6.64
N LEU A 163 16.79 -4.98 -7.55
CA LEU A 163 15.39 -4.68 -7.22
C LEU A 163 14.56 -5.96 -7.28
N VAL A 164 14.01 -6.37 -6.16
CA VAL A 164 12.98 -7.41 -6.07
C VAL A 164 11.62 -6.74 -5.98
N GLN A 165 10.78 -6.91 -6.99
CA GLN A 165 9.41 -6.42 -7.01
C GLN A 165 8.42 -7.57 -6.86
N ILE A 166 7.80 -7.66 -5.68
CA ILE A 166 6.68 -8.56 -5.42
C ILE A 166 5.39 -7.89 -5.88
N ILE A 167 4.66 -8.58 -6.75
CA ILE A 167 3.42 -8.10 -7.33
C ILE A 167 2.27 -8.97 -6.81
N ASN A 168 1.37 -8.37 -6.03
CA ASN A 168 0.13 -9.04 -5.65
C ASN A 168 -0.87 -8.97 -6.80
N PRO A 169 -1.76 -9.97 -6.92
CA PRO A 169 -2.84 -9.95 -7.91
C PRO A 169 -3.65 -8.66 -7.85
N ALA A 170 -4.04 -8.17 -9.03
CA ALA A 170 -4.86 -6.98 -9.14
C ALA A 170 -6.21 -7.17 -8.42
N ARG A 171 -6.71 -6.10 -7.79
CA ARG A 171 -8.02 -6.11 -7.11
C ARG A 171 -9.20 -5.94 -8.07
N GLY A 172 -8.93 -5.76 -9.36
CA GLY A 172 -9.90 -5.59 -10.42
C GLY A 172 -9.33 -6.02 -11.77
N SER A 173 -10.21 -6.16 -12.75
CA SER A 173 -9.87 -6.50 -14.12
C SER A 173 -10.24 -5.32 -15.03
N GLY A 174 -9.25 -4.77 -15.71
CA GLY A 174 -9.42 -3.61 -16.60
C GLY A 174 -8.26 -3.49 -17.56
N LYS A 175 -8.47 -2.81 -18.70
CA LYS A 175 -7.43 -2.59 -19.71
C LYS A 175 -6.23 -1.85 -19.12
N ASP A 176 -6.48 -0.82 -18.32
CA ASP A 176 -5.44 -0.03 -17.65
C ASP A 176 -4.51 -0.90 -16.80
N VAL A 177 -5.03 -1.92 -16.12
CA VAL A 177 -4.24 -2.85 -15.30
C VAL A 177 -3.38 -3.75 -16.18
N GLN A 178 -3.92 -4.23 -17.32
CA GLN A 178 -3.19 -5.05 -18.28
C GLN A 178 -2.08 -4.24 -18.97
N GLU A 179 -2.36 -2.99 -19.31
CA GLU A 179 -1.40 -2.07 -19.91
C GLU A 179 -0.27 -1.73 -18.93
N ALA A 180 -0.60 -1.39 -17.68
CA ALA A 180 0.40 -1.16 -16.63
C ALA A 180 1.27 -2.39 -16.39
N LYS A 181 0.67 -3.59 -16.38
CA LYS A 181 1.42 -4.84 -16.28
C LYS A 181 2.37 -4.99 -17.47
N LYS A 182 1.88 -4.85 -18.70
CA LYS A 182 2.69 -4.98 -19.91
C LYS A 182 3.86 -4.00 -19.90
N GLU A 183 3.60 -2.74 -19.56
CA GLU A 183 4.62 -1.69 -19.48
C GLU A 183 5.69 -2.03 -18.44
N ALA A 184 5.29 -2.41 -17.21
CA ALA A 184 6.22 -2.79 -16.15
C ALA A 184 7.13 -3.96 -16.58
N TYR A 185 6.56 -5.00 -17.20
CA TYR A 185 7.34 -6.14 -17.70
C TYR A 185 8.29 -5.77 -18.84
N LEU A 186 7.88 -4.90 -19.76
CA LEU A 186 8.74 -4.41 -20.85
C LEU A 186 9.91 -3.60 -20.31
N ILE A 187 9.68 -2.73 -19.32
CA ILE A 187 10.74 -1.94 -18.68
C ILE A 187 11.71 -2.87 -17.94
N ALA A 188 11.20 -3.80 -17.13
CA ALA A 188 12.04 -4.75 -16.40
C ALA A 188 12.89 -5.61 -17.35
N LYS A 189 12.30 -6.11 -18.45
CA LYS A 189 13.03 -6.84 -19.48
C LYS A 189 14.14 -5.99 -20.08
N ARG A 190 13.83 -4.76 -20.51
CA ARG A 190 14.81 -3.83 -21.07
C ARG A 190 15.98 -3.57 -20.12
N ILE A 191 15.70 -3.32 -18.83
CA ILE A 191 16.75 -3.12 -17.82
C ILE A 191 17.63 -4.36 -17.68
N ASN A 192 17.01 -5.55 -17.61
CA ASN A 192 17.75 -6.80 -17.49
C ASN A 192 18.56 -7.13 -18.75
N ASP A 193 18.07 -6.77 -19.94
CA ASP A 193 18.79 -6.98 -21.20
C ASP A 193 20.02 -6.04 -21.33
N ILE A 194 19.94 -4.81 -20.81
CA ILE A 194 21.01 -3.81 -20.90
C ILE A 194 22.04 -3.97 -19.78
N TYR A 195 21.60 -4.15 -18.53
CA TYR A 195 22.45 -4.14 -17.34
C TYR A 195 22.61 -5.51 -16.67
N GLY A 196 21.86 -6.51 -17.11
CA GLY A 196 21.95 -7.87 -16.59
C GLY A 196 23.06 -8.70 -17.23
N SER A 197 23.32 -9.84 -16.62
CA SER A 197 24.23 -10.87 -17.12
C SER A 197 23.66 -12.25 -16.82
N LYS A 198 24.34 -13.33 -17.25
CA LYS A 198 23.87 -14.71 -17.06
C LYS A 198 23.56 -15.07 -15.59
N HIS A 199 24.23 -14.42 -14.63
CA HIS A 199 24.11 -14.69 -13.19
C HIS A 199 23.61 -13.46 -12.40
N TYR A 200 23.15 -12.42 -13.09
CA TYR A 200 22.71 -11.17 -12.47
C TYR A 200 21.53 -10.56 -13.22
N GLN A 201 20.43 -10.36 -12.52
CA GLN A 201 19.27 -9.63 -13.02
C GLN A 201 19.05 -8.42 -12.11
N PRO A 202 19.24 -7.18 -12.59
CA PRO A 202 19.00 -5.99 -11.79
C PRO A 202 17.54 -5.87 -11.32
N VAL A 203 16.57 -6.40 -12.06
CA VAL A 203 15.15 -6.35 -11.70
C VAL A 203 14.55 -7.77 -11.72
N ILE A 204 14.07 -8.22 -10.56
CA ILE A 204 13.42 -9.52 -10.38
C ILE A 204 11.95 -9.28 -10.04
N ILE A 205 11.05 -9.80 -10.87
CA ILE A 205 9.61 -9.72 -10.66
C ILE A 205 9.09 -11.03 -10.07
N ILE A 206 8.47 -10.95 -8.91
CA ILE A 206 7.72 -12.07 -8.29
C ILE A 206 6.23 -11.81 -8.50
N ASP A 207 5.71 -12.25 -9.63
CA ASP A 207 4.29 -12.14 -10.01
C ASP A 207 3.52 -13.42 -9.67
N ARG A 208 3.44 -13.68 -8.37
CA ARG A 208 2.62 -14.75 -7.80
C ARG A 208 2.14 -14.34 -6.42
N SER A 209 1.11 -15.03 -5.93
CA SER A 209 0.65 -14.84 -4.56
C SER A 209 1.70 -15.34 -3.56
N ALA A 210 2.65 -14.48 -3.19
CA ALA A 210 3.65 -14.80 -2.18
C ALA A 210 3.01 -14.83 -0.78
N PRO A 211 3.20 -15.93 -0.02
CA PRO A 211 2.71 -16.07 1.35
C PRO A 211 3.33 -15.03 2.29
N ARG A 212 2.71 -14.86 3.45
CA ARG A 212 3.13 -13.82 4.42
C ARG A 212 4.55 -14.02 4.93
N PHE A 213 4.96 -15.26 5.22
CA PHE A 213 6.31 -15.58 5.70
C PHE A 213 7.38 -15.17 4.69
N GLU A 214 7.14 -15.40 3.41
CA GLU A 214 8.07 -15.03 2.33
C GLU A 214 8.20 -13.51 2.20
N LYS A 215 7.07 -12.78 2.20
CA LYS A 215 7.09 -11.31 2.19
C LYS A 215 7.81 -10.74 3.42
N SER A 216 7.57 -11.32 4.60
CA SER A 216 8.25 -10.93 5.85
C SER A 216 9.75 -11.19 5.78
N ALA A 217 10.19 -12.29 5.16
CA ALA A 217 11.62 -12.56 4.93
C ALA A 217 12.26 -11.50 4.01
N TYR A 218 11.60 -11.16 2.89
CA TYR A 218 12.07 -10.07 2.01
C TYR A 218 12.12 -8.72 2.74
N TYR A 219 11.09 -8.36 3.52
CA TYR A 219 11.10 -7.12 4.30
C TYR A 219 12.23 -7.09 5.34
N ALA A 220 12.51 -8.22 5.98
CA ALA A 220 13.56 -8.32 6.99
C ALA A 220 14.96 -8.20 6.39
N LEU A 221 15.18 -8.75 5.19
CA LEU A 221 16.47 -8.73 4.52
C LEU A 221 16.76 -7.39 3.82
N ALA A 222 15.78 -6.82 3.11
CA ALA A 222 15.98 -5.71 2.19
C ALA A 222 16.63 -4.47 2.83
N ASP A 223 17.68 -3.96 2.19
CA ASP A 223 18.40 -2.75 2.60
C ASP A 223 17.61 -1.48 2.30
N CYS A 224 16.79 -1.53 1.26
CA CYS A 224 15.91 -0.43 0.88
C CYS A 224 14.52 -0.94 0.53
N CYS A 225 13.47 -0.23 0.96
CA CYS A 225 12.10 -0.46 0.53
C CYS A 225 11.56 0.78 -0.18
N ILE A 226 11.07 0.63 -1.41
CA ILE A 226 10.51 1.73 -2.22
C ILE A 226 8.99 1.62 -2.25
N VAL A 227 8.34 2.67 -1.75
CA VAL A 227 6.89 2.84 -1.70
C VAL A 227 6.53 4.15 -2.39
N ASN A 228 6.35 4.11 -3.71
CA ASN A 228 6.15 5.28 -4.57
C ASN A 228 4.74 5.37 -5.17
N ALA A 229 3.73 4.93 -4.42
CA ALA A 229 2.36 4.92 -4.92
C ALA A 229 1.88 6.36 -5.16
N VAL A 230 1.52 6.68 -6.41
CA VAL A 230 1.04 8.01 -6.85
C VAL A 230 -0.23 8.41 -6.09
N ARG A 231 -1.14 7.45 -5.86
CA ARG A 231 -2.34 7.62 -5.04
C ARG A 231 -2.65 6.34 -4.28
N ASP A 232 -2.73 6.43 -2.97
CA ASP A 232 -3.15 5.32 -2.12
C ASP A 232 -3.99 5.81 -0.94
N GLY A 233 -4.87 4.95 -0.44
CA GLY A 233 -5.69 5.28 0.72
C GLY A 233 -4.84 5.30 1.99
N MET A 234 -4.29 4.15 2.33
CA MET A 234 -3.27 3.98 3.36
C MET A 234 -2.35 2.85 2.94
N ASN A 235 -1.06 3.14 2.79
CA ASN A 235 -0.09 2.11 2.44
C ASN A 235 0.50 1.48 3.70
N LEU A 236 0.28 0.18 3.89
CA LEU A 236 0.77 -0.55 5.06
C LEU A 236 2.17 -1.15 4.86
N VAL A 237 2.74 -1.06 3.66
CA VAL A 237 4.07 -1.59 3.33
C VAL A 237 5.17 -0.91 4.15
N PRO A 238 5.22 0.44 4.28
CA PRO A 238 6.19 1.11 5.16
C PRO A 238 6.22 0.55 6.58
N TYR A 239 5.03 0.42 7.20
CA TYR A 239 4.91 -0.09 8.56
C TYR A 239 5.39 -1.54 8.67
N LYS A 240 5.03 -2.39 7.71
CA LYS A 240 5.49 -3.80 7.68
C LYS A 240 6.99 -3.87 7.49
N TYR A 241 7.55 -3.06 6.60
CA TYR A 241 8.99 -3.01 6.36
C TYR A 241 9.73 -2.64 7.63
N ILE A 242 9.36 -1.54 8.29
CA ILE A 242 10.02 -1.08 9.52
C ILE A 242 10.03 -2.19 10.59
N VAL A 243 8.88 -2.82 10.84
CA VAL A 243 8.78 -3.86 11.88
C VAL A 243 9.55 -5.13 11.49
N CYS A 244 9.43 -5.60 10.26
CA CYS A 244 10.18 -6.78 9.81
C CYS A 244 11.68 -6.49 9.74
N ARG A 245 12.09 -5.27 9.38
CA ARG A 245 13.48 -4.83 9.31
C ARG A 245 14.09 -4.56 10.69
N GLN A 246 13.30 -4.33 11.73
CA GLN A 246 13.79 -4.43 13.12
C GLN A 246 14.13 -5.88 13.48
N GLY A 247 13.34 -6.84 12.96
CA GLY A 247 13.55 -8.26 13.16
C GLY A 247 13.25 -8.73 14.58
N THR A 248 13.66 -9.96 14.88
CA THR A 248 13.49 -10.61 16.19
C THR A 248 14.77 -11.38 16.52
N ALA A 249 15.00 -11.67 17.80
CA ALA A 249 16.18 -12.43 18.23
C ALA A 249 16.32 -13.79 17.50
N LYS A 250 15.20 -14.48 17.25
CA LYS A 250 15.20 -15.75 16.49
C LYS A 250 15.59 -15.57 15.03
N LEU A 251 15.17 -14.47 14.42
CA LEU A 251 15.58 -14.15 13.05
C LEU A 251 17.06 -13.83 13.02
N ASP A 252 17.55 -12.97 13.92
CA ASP A 252 18.97 -12.62 14.01
C ASP A 252 19.86 -13.85 14.21
N GLU A 253 19.49 -14.74 15.14
CA GLU A 253 20.17 -16.01 15.35
C GLU A 253 20.20 -16.86 14.08
N ALA A 254 19.08 -16.95 13.36
CA ALA A 254 19.01 -17.69 12.12
C ALA A 254 19.96 -17.12 11.04
N VAL A 255 20.19 -15.81 11.02
CA VAL A 255 21.12 -15.17 10.06
C VAL A 255 22.56 -15.08 10.57
N GLY A 256 22.84 -15.62 11.77
CA GLY A 256 24.15 -15.51 12.41
C GLY A 256 24.52 -14.07 12.81
N ARG A 257 23.53 -13.21 13.03
CA ARG A 257 23.71 -11.79 13.32
C ARG A 257 23.64 -11.53 14.82
N GLN A 258 24.46 -10.62 15.33
CA GLN A 258 24.35 -10.14 16.70
C GLN A 258 23.13 -9.21 16.82
N SER A 259 22.34 -9.40 17.89
CA SER A 259 21.05 -8.72 18.10
C SER A 259 21.13 -7.19 18.12
N ASP A 260 22.30 -6.62 18.44
CA ASP A 260 22.50 -5.17 18.59
C ASP A 260 23.28 -4.52 17.43
N SER A 261 23.55 -5.26 16.34
CA SER A 261 24.23 -4.67 15.19
C SER A 261 23.31 -3.69 14.43
N PRO A 262 23.75 -2.46 14.12
CA PRO A 262 22.94 -1.53 13.36
C PRO A 262 22.62 -2.11 11.98
N ARG A 263 21.34 -2.02 11.60
CA ARG A 263 20.87 -2.45 10.28
C ARG A 263 20.83 -1.25 9.34
N THR A 264 21.62 -1.31 8.27
CA THR A 264 21.45 -0.38 7.16
C THR A 264 20.03 -0.56 6.62
N SER A 265 19.22 0.49 6.68
CA SER A 265 17.84 0.46 6.22
C SER A 265 17.48 1.80 5.63
N MET A 266 16.76 1.77 4.52
CA MET A 266 16.26 2.96 3.85
C MET A 266 14.82 2.71 3.43
N LEU A 267 13.94 3.66 3.71
CA LEU A 267 12.57 3.65 3.22
C LEU A 267 12.38 4.88 2.35
N VAL A 268 12.07 4.66 1.08
CA VAL A 268 11.76 5.73 0.12
C VAL A 268 10.25 5.81 0.00
N VAL A 269 9.68 6.95 0.39
CA VAL A 269 8.24 7.24 0.29
C VAL A 269 8.05 8.53 -0.51
N SER A 270 7.10 8.53 -1.44
CA SER A 270 6.67 9.71 -2.20
C SER A 270 5.31 10.21 -1.76
#